data_AF-U3PBR3-F1
#
_entry.id   AF-U3PBR3-F1
#
_cell.length_a   1.000
_cell.length_b   1.000
_cell.length_c   1.000
_cell.angle_alpha   90.00
_cell.angle_beta   90.00
_cell.angle_gamma   90.00
#
_symmetry.space_group_name_H-M   'P 1'
#
loop_
_entity.id
_entity.type
_entity.pdbx_description
1 polymer ?
#
loop_
_entity_poly.entity_id
_entity_poly.type
_entity_poly.pdbx_seq_one_letter_code
_entity_poly.pdbx_strand_id
1 'polypeptide(L)'
;MLDTLLAKDPEARPSASEAARTARRLATAHSALPALEPADDLPEPVEVERPATMLRGELLRPDEPAAATASTLSGERPDLGEAGQRTVVRALARPLVPSTPTAEAGESPPSQRGRLPEWLTKRTVALGAAGIVLLIGLGAGAVLLFPGGSEKAEPVASDSAVTANQQDQARPTGLSTARSAAYDPASKRIVMEIVYSAQKSDLSGELLEVLPALGTKTCPPVAWTGATATRHAASTTGMTVSCGWRLADVRVPRDGRTTVKASLPGTVADAAALHAWLDEAATATNTAVSDPQVRGTAYPAQRLKGISVTTPARTVSQSPLPITLLPVWPSGTDTLNPLYQSPSAGSPSQLLQDIAGGESNVRFSDSCGGAVAVSSDGLTMTALSITPECRLRASVGNFTDLESTPFSVTTRD
;
A
#
# COMPACT_ATOMS: atom_id res chain seq x y z
N MET A 1 8.61 36.98 16.85
CA MET A 1 7.52 37.31 17.81
C MET A 1 6.24 36.55 17.48
N LEU A 2 5.90 36.40 16.18
CA LEU A 2 4.84 35.49 15.73
C LEU A 2 5.26 34.01 15.86
N ASP A 3 6.55 33.70 15.66
CA ASP A 3 7.08 32.33 15.71
C ASP A 3 6.91 31.65 17.07
N THR A 4 6.99 32.42 18.16
CA THR A 4 6.76 31.92 19.52
C THR A 4 5.29 31.67 19.82
N LEU A 5 4.36 32.40 19.17
CA LEU A 5 2.92 32.12 19.26
C LEU A 5 2.53 30.85 18.49
N LEU A 6 3.27 30.56 17.41
CA LEU A 6 3.03 29.42 16.52
C LEU A 6 3.97 28.23 16.79
N ALA A 7 4.71 28.26 17.89
CA ALA A 7 5.64 27.22 18.26
C ALA A 7 4.94 25.86 18.39
N LYS A 8 5.55 24.82 17.80
CA LYS A 8 5.03 23.45 17.87
C LYS A 8 5.29 22.81 19.24
N ASP A 9 6.37 23.22 19.89
CA ASP A 9 6.69 22.85 21.27
C ASP A 9 5.83 23.66 22.26
N PRO A 10 5.05 23.01 23.14
CA PRO A 10 4.23 23.70 24.15
C PRO A 10 5.06 24.46 25.19
N GLU A 11 6.28 24.00 25.54
CA GLU A 11 7.12 24.71 26.52
C GLU A 11 7.70 26.01 25.95
N ALA A 12 7.79 26.10 24.62
CA ALA A 12 8.24 27.29 23.92
C ALA A 12 7.12 28.34 23.71
N ARG A 13 5.87 28.05 24.11
CA ARG A 13 4.74 28.97 23.94
C ARG A 13 4.66 29.96 25.11
N PRO A 14 4.39 31.25 24.85
CA PRO A 14 4.16 32.22 25.90
C PRO A 14 2.88 31.92 26.67
N SER A 15 2.78 32.42 27.90
CA SER A 15 1.56 32.30 28.70
C SER A 15 0.37 33.00 28.01
N ALA A 16 -0.86 32.62 28.38
CA ALA A 16 -2.08 33.22 27.79
C ALA A 16 -2.09 34.76 27.91
N SER A 17 -1.60 35.29 29.03
CA SER A 17 -1.54 36.73 29.28
C SER A 17 -0.53 37.45 28.36
N GLU A 18 0.60 36.81 28.08
CA GLU A 18 1.65 37.32 27.19
C GLU A 18 1.26 37.19 25.73
N ALA A 19 0.59 36.09 25.38
CA ALA A 19 0.02 35.89 24.05
C ALA A 19 -1.01 36.98 23.73
N ALA A 20 -1.95 37.25 24.65
CA ALA A 20 -2.95 38.30 24.46
C ALA A 20 -2.31 39.69 24.34
N ARG A 21 -1.29 39.99 25.15
CA ARG A 21 -0.55 41.26 25.07
C ARG A 21 0.19 41.39 23.73
N THR A 22 0.79 40.30 23.25
CA THR A 22 1.51 40.26 21.98
C THR A 22 0.56 40.44 20.81
N ALA A 23 -0.59 39.76 20.82
CA ALA A 23 -1.63 39.90 19.80
C ALA A 23 -2.15 41.34 19.69
N ARG A 24 -2.42 42.01 20.83
CA ARG A 24 -2.84 43.42 20.83
C ARG A 24 -1.78 44.34 20.23
N ARG A 25 -0.49 44.15 20.56
CA ARG A 25 0.61 44.93 19.97
C ARG A 25 0.71 44.72 18.47
N LEU A 26 0.61 43.48 18.00
CA LEU A 26 0.65 43.15 16.57
C LEU A 26 -0.55 43.76 15.82
N ALA A 27 -1.75 43.67 16.40
CA ALA A 27 -2.94 44.29 15.83
C ALA A 27 -2.80 45.81 15.68
N THR A 28 -2.25 46.50 16.69
CA THR A 28 -1.97 47.93 16.59
C THR A 28 -0.90 48.22 15.54
N ALA A 29 0.21 47.48 15.54
CA ALA A 29 1.35 47.70 14.64
C ALA A 29 1.01 47.47 13.15
N HIS A 30 0.05 46.59 12.88
CA HIS A 30 -0.37 46.23 11.52
C HIS A 30 -1.77 46.73 11.16
N SER A 31 -2.32 47.68 11.94
CA SER A 31 -3.66 48.23 11.74
C SER A 31 -3.88 48.92 10.39
N ALA A 32 -2.79 49.33 9.71
CA ALA A 32 -2.84 49.97 8.40
C ALA A 32 -2.78 48.97 7.22
N LEU A 33 -2.60 47.67 7.48
CA LEU A 33 -2.64 46.66 6.42
C LEU A 33 -4.10 46.39 6.01
N PRO A 34 -4.40 46.29 4.71
CA PRO A 34 -5.72 45.89 4.25
C PRO A 34 -6.04 44.47 4.76
N ALA A 35 -7.33 44.21 5.00
CA ALA A 35 -7.79 42.86 5.28
C ALA A 35 -7.41 41.92 4.13
N LEU A 36 -7.04 40.68 4.46
CA LEU A 36 -6.86 39.67 3.44
C LEU A 36 -8.21 39.45 2.74
N GLU A 37 -8.21 39.57 1.42
CA GLU A 37 -9.35 39.23 0.58
C GLU A 37 -9.77 37.77 0.91
N PRO A 38 -11.06 37.50 1.14
CA PRO A 38 -11.56 36.15 1.26
C PRO A 38 -11.14 35.34 0.03
N ALA A 39 -10.57 34.16 0.23
CA ALA A 39 -10.35 33.25 -0.88
C ALA A 39 -11.71 32.66 -1.27
N ASP A 40 -12.23 33.02 -2.45
CA ASP A 40 -13.51 32.52 -2.98
C ASP A 40 -13.48 31.01 -3.27
N ASP A 41 -12.27 30.46 -3.50
CA ASP A 41 -12.02 29.04 -3.78
C ASP A 41 -11.22 28.38 -2.66
N LEU A 42 -11.71 28.45 -1.42
CA LEU A 42 -11.25 27.49 -0.41
C LEU A 42 -11.88 26.13 -0.74
N PRO A 43 -11.08 25.08 -0.99
CA PRO A 43 -11.64 23.73 -1.09
C PRO A 43 -12.40 23.47 0.22
N GLU A 44 -13.60 22.89 0.12
CA GLU A 44 -14.34 22.50 1.31
C GLU A 44 -13.40 21.74 2.25
N PRO A 45 -13.38 22.08 3.55
CA PRO A 45 -12.51 21.40 4.49
C PRO A 45 -12.90 19.94 4.49
N VAL A 46 -12.12 19.12 3.79
CA VAL A 46 -12.27 17.67 3.82
C VAL A 46 -11.94 17.27 5.24
N GLU A 47 -12.98 16.86 5.97
CA GLU A 47 -12.81 16.27 7.28
C GLU A 47 -12.11 14.92 7.09
N VAL A 48 -10.78 14.97 7.11
CA VAL A 48 -9.95 13.77 7.03
C VAL A 48 -10.18 13.01 8.33
N GLU A 49 -10.84 11.86 8.23
CA GLU A 49 -11.05 10.93 9.34
C GLU A 49 -9.68 10.44 9.83
N ARG A 50 -9.15 11.12 10.85
CA ARG A 50 -7.89 10.76 11.49
C ARG A 50 -8.20 9.85 12.68
N PRO A 51 -7.46 8.76 12.88
CA PRO A 51 -7.63 7.97 14.10
C PRO A 51 -7.39 8.85 15.32
N ALA A 52 -8.24 8.70 16.34
CA ALA A 52 -8.15 9.45 17.58
C ALA A 52 -6.72 9.35 18.16
N THR A 53 -6.15 10.49 18.54
CA THR A 53 -4.82 10.52 19.15
C THR A 53 -4.91 9.89 20.54
N MET A 54 -4.32 8.71 20.69
CA MET A 54 -4.28 7.97 21.95
C MET A 54 -3.05 8.41 22.75
N LEU A 55 -3.26 9.23 23.79
CA LEU A 55 -2.20 9.55 24.75
C LEU A 55 -1.98 8.36 25.67
N ARG A 56 -0.79 7.75 25.62
CA ARG A 56 -0.36 6.75 26.61
C ARG A 56 0.04 7.49 27.87
N GLY A 57 -0.53 7.08 29.01
CA GLY A 57 -0.56 7.81 30.28
C GLY A 57 0.76 7.95 31.04
N GLU A 58 1.88 8.18 30.37
CA GLU A 58 3.16 8.49 31.02
C GLU A 58 3.60 9.95 30.85
N LEU A 59 2.94 10.72 29.97
CA LEU A 59 3.21 12.15 29.78
C LEU A 59 2.31 13.08 30.61
N LEU A 60 1.39 12.52 31.41
CA LEU A 60 0.55 13.31 32.31
C LEU A 60 1.20 13.35 33.69
N ARG A 61 1.99 14.41 33.96
CA ARG A 61 2.17 14.86 35.34
C ARG A 61 0.79 15.32 35.83
N PRO A 62 0.32 14.89 37.01
CA PRO A 62 -0.83 15.50 37.62
C PRO A 62 -0.45 16.94 37.97
N ASP A 63 -0.93 17.90 37.18
CA ASP A 63 -1.01 19.29 37.64
C ASP A 63 -2.02 19.35 38.79
N GLU A 64 -1.64 20.07 39.85
CA GLU A 64 -2.51 20.45 40.95
C GLU A 64 -3.85 21.01 40.44
N PRO A 65 -4.95 20.79 41.16
CA PRO A 65 -6.25 21.28 40.75
C PRO A 65 -6.24 22.82 40.72
N ALA A 66 -6.14 23.38 39.51
CA ALA A 66 -6.40 24.78 39.27
C ALA A 66 -7.85 25.08 39.71
N ALA A 67 -7.95 25.90 40.75
CA ALA A 67 -9.22 26.31 41.34
C ALA A 67 -10.19 26.80 40.27
N ALA A 68 -11.40 26.25 40.32
CA ALA A 68 -12.52 26.65 39.49
C ALA A 68 -12.80 28.16 39.64
N THR A 69 -12.42 28.94 38.64
CA THR A 69 -13.01 30.25 38.36
C THR A 69 -13.77 30.13 37.04
N ALA A 70 -14.90 29.44 37.11
CA ALA A 70 -15.91 29.51 36.07
C ALA A 70 -16.56 30.90 36.14
N SER A 71 -15.98 31.88 35.44
CA SER A 71 -16.71 33.09 35.08
C SER A 71 -17.84 32.71 34.14
N THR A 72 -19.06 32.84 34.65
CA THR A 72 -20.32 32.71 33.93
C THR A 72 -20.41 33.78 32.83
N LEU A 73 -19.94 33.44 31.63
CA LEU A 73 -20.35 34.12 30.41
C LEU A 73 -21.61 33.43 29.90
N SER A 74 -22.75 33.91 30.39
CA SER A 74 -24.08 33.59 29.85
C SER A 74 -24.27 34.31 28.52
N GLY A 75 -24.26 33.53 27.45
CA GLY A 75 -24.74 33.91 26.13
C GLY A 75 -25.06 32.61 25.40
N GLU A 76 -26.22 32.54 24.75
CA GLU A 76 -26.68 31.41 23.94
C GLU A 76 -25.54 31.01 22.97
N ARG A 77 -24.86 29.90 23.25
CA ARG A 77 -23.80 29.40 22.37
C ARG A 77 -24.48 28.63 21.24
N PRO A 78 -24.07 28.82 19.97
CA PRO A 78 -24.49 27.94 18.89
C PRO A 78 -24.14 26.50 19.26
N ASP A 79 -25.09 25.58 19.10
CA ASP A 79 -24.84 24.15 19.22
C ASP A 79 -23.94 23.73 18.05
N LEU A 80 -22.68 23.41 18.37
CA LEU A 80 -21.68 22.98 17.39
C LEU A 80 -21.72 21.47 17.13
N GLY A 81 -22.71 20.76 17.66
CA GLY A 81 -22.80 19.30 17.55
C GLY A 81 -21.75 18.57 18.41
N GLU A 82 -21.86 17.25 18.45
CA GLU A 82 -20.89 16.40 19.15
C GLU A 82 -19.64 16.23 18.25
N ALA A 83 -18.47 16.68 18.72
CA ALA A 83 -17.23 16.54 17.96
C ALA A 83 -16.83 15.07 17.81
N GLY A 84 -16.73 14.56 16.58
CA GLY A 84 -16.35 13.18 16.26
C GLY A 84 -14.96 12.73 16.76
N GLN A 85 -14.14 13.67 17.22
CA GLN A 85 -12.73 13.52 17.54
C GLN A 85 -12.38 13.63 19.03
N ARG A 86 -13.20 13.06 19.93
CA ARG A 86 -12.89 13.05 21.37
C ARG A 86 -11.60 12.26 21.68
N THR A 87 -10.72 12.84 22.49
CA THR A 87 -9.55 12.14 23.06
C THR A 87 -10.03 11.17 24.14
N VAL A 88 -9.83 9.86 23.92
CA VAL A 88 -10.21 8.83 24.90
C VAL A 88 -8.98 8.40 25.70
N VAL A 89 -9.00 8.65 27.01
CA VAL A 89 -7.96 8.16 27.93
C VAL A 89 -8.32 6.73 28.36
N ARG A 90 -7.49 5.74 28.00
CA ARG A 90 -7.69 4.35 28.42
C ARG A 90 -6.66 3.97 29.47
N ALA A 91 -7.12 3.69 30.68
CA ALA A 91 -6.27 3.11 31.74
C ALA A 91 -5.90 1.66 31.38
N LEU A 92 -4.64 1.28 31.57
CA LEU A 92 -4.15 -0.07 31.31
C LEU A 92 -4.71 -1.06 32.35
N ALA A 93 -5.28 -2.16 31.88
CA ALA A 93 -5.59 -3.31 32.72
C ALA A 93 -4.30 -4.06 33.08
N ARG A 94 -4.13 -4.32 34.38
CA ARG A 94 -2.96 -5.01 34.95
C ARG A 94 -2.98 -6.49 34.53
N PRO A 95 -1.88 -7.07 34.00
CA PRO A 95 -1.84 -8.49 33.71
C PRO A 95 -1.90 -9.30 35.02
N LEU A 96 -2.85 -10.23 35.12
CA LEU A 96 -2.81 -11.28 36.15
C LEU A 96 -1.72 -12.29 35.77
N VAL A 97 -0.80 -12.50 36.70
CA VAL A 97 0.25 -13.54 36.64
C VAL A 97 -0.43 -14.92 36.78
N PRO A 98 -0.20 -15.88 35.85
CA PRO A 98 -0.72 -17.23 36.01
C PRO A 98 0.07 -17.99 37.09
N SER A 99 -0.65 -18.55 38.07
CA SER A 99 -0.12 -19.44 39.09
C SER A 99 0.32 -20.78 38.48
N THR A 100 1.53 -21.21 38.84
CA THR A 100 2.09 -22.54 38.50
C THR A 100 1.30 -23.68 39.15
N PRO A 101 0.89 -24.74 38.42
CA PRO A 101 0.40 -25.96 39.02
C PRO A 101 1.56 -26.89 39.41
N THR A 102 1.47 -27.42 40.63
CA THR A 102 2.27 -28.48 41.24
C THR A 102 2.32 -29.74 40.38
N ALA A 103 3.51 -30.32 40.25
CA ALA A 103 3.74 -31.60 39.59
C ALA A 103 3.30 -32.77 40.49
N GLU A 104 2.35 -33.58 40.01
CA GLU A 104 2.15 -34.95 40.48
C GLU A 104 2.54 -35.92 39.36
N ALA A 105 3.29 -36.95 39.75
CA ALA A 105 3.80 -38.00 38.90
C ALA A 105 2.67 -38.95 38.47
N GLY A 106 2.60 -39.23 37.17
CA GLY A 106 1.69 -40.22 36.60
C GLY A 106 2.22 -40.75 35.27
N GLU A 107 2.50 -42.05 35.26
CA GLU A 107 2.83 -42.98 34.17
C GLU A 107 2.55 -42.51 32.72
N SER A 108 3.59 -42.52 31.88
CA SER A 108 3.46 -42.29 30.42
C SER A 108 3.17 -43.60 29.67
N PRO A 109 2.07 -43.71 28.89
CA PRO A 109 1.94 -44.74 27.86
C PRO A 109 2.74 -44.37 26.58
N PRO A 110 3.15 -45.37 25.77
CA PRO A 110 4.18 -45.20 24.75
C PRO A 110 3.70 -44.46 23.50
N SER A 111 4.62 -43.67 22.94
CA SER A 111 4.45 -42.92 21.69
C SER A 111 4.51 -43.83 20.46
N GLN A 112 3.47 -43.77 19.62
CA GLN A 112 3.45 -44.38 18.29
C GLN A 112 4.37 -43.59 17.35
N ARG A 113 5.47 -44.24 16.92
CA ARG A 113 6.32 -43.77 15.82
C ARG A 113 5.72 -44.22 14.49
N GLY A 114 5.45 -43.25 13.62
CA GLY A 114 5.06 -43.48 12.24
C GLY A 114 6.10 -44.32 11.49
N ARG A 115 5.60 -45.32 10.76
CA ARG A 115 6.37 -46.20 9.88
C ARG A 115 6.86 -45.44 8.64
N LEU A 116 8.16 -45.53 8.37
CA LEU A 116 8.75 -45.19 7.07
C LEU A 116 8.83 -46.48 6.21
N PRO A 117 8.62 -46.40 4.89
CA PRO A 117 8.52 -47.57 4.01
C PRO A 117 9.86 -48.28 3.73
N GLU A 118 9.79 -49.61 3.63
CA GLU A 118 10.88 -50.60 3.79
C GLU A 118 11.82 -50.83 2.57
N TRP A 119 11.90 -49.93 1.58
CA TRP A 119 12.72 -50.16 0.38
C TRP A 119 14.11 -49.47 0.39
N LEU A 120 14.44 -48.69 1.43
CA LEU A 120 15.76 -48.10 1.62
C LEU A 120 16.67 -49.04 2.43
N THR A 121 17.16 -50.08 1.77
CA THR A 121 18.12 -51.04 2.31
C THR A 121 19.53 -50.45 2.39
N LYS A 122 20.20 -50.74 3.52
CA LYS A 122 21.46 -50.19 4.05
C LYS A 122 22.75 -50.53 3.25
N ARG A 123 22.74 -50.52 1.91
CA ARG A 123 23.93 -50.79 1.09
C ARG A 123 24.41 -49.65 0.19
N THR A 124 23.68 -48.54 0.10
CA THR A 124 24.05 -47.41 -0.78
C THR A 124 24.66 -46.20 -0.07
N VAL A 125 24.67 -46.17 1.27
CA VAL A 125 25.26 -45.04 2.03
C VAL A 125 26.79 -45.13 2.15
N ALA A 126 27.38 -46.32 1.99
CA ALA A 126 28.84 -46.50 2.13
C ALA A 126 29.65 -46.07 0.89
N LEU A 127 29.03 -45.90 -0.28
CA LEU A 127 29.72 -45.50 -1.52
C LEU A 127 29.62 -44.00 -1.85
N GLY A 128 28.72 -43.25 -1.20
CA GLY A 128 28.59 -41.80 -1.42
C GLY A 128 29.64 -40.95 -0.69
N ALA A 129 30.18 -41.44 0.44
CA ALA A 129 31.11 -40.68 1.26
C ALA A 129 32.55 -40.64 0.68
N ALA A 130 32.95 -41.61 -0.15
CA ALA A 130 34.28 -41.66 -0.75
C ALA A 130 34.45 -40.73 -1.96
N GLY A 131 33.36 -40.42 -2.68
CA GLY A 131 33.39 -39.53 -3.86
C GLY A 131 33.55 -38.05 -3.53
N ILE A 132 33.02 -37.60 -2.39
CA ILE A 132 33.04 -36.19 -1.99
C ILE A 132 34.43 -35.77 -1.47
N VAL A 133 35.17 -36.66 -0.81
CA VAL A 133 36.52 -36.35 -0.30
C VAL A 133 37.56 -36.22 -1.42
N LEU A 134 37.40 -36.96 -2.53
CA LEU A 134 38.30 -36.88 -3.68
C LEU A 134 38.09 -35.62 -4.52
N LEU A 135 36.88 -35.07 -4.57
CA LEU A 135 36.58 -33.81 -5.28
C LEU A 135 37.03 -32.57 -4.49
N ILE A 136 36.98 -32.62 -3.15
CA ILE A 136 37.49 -31.53 -2.30
C ILE A 136 39.03 -31.47 -2.34
N GLY A 137 39.70 -32.63 -2.42
CA GLY A 137 41.16 -32.70 -2.55
C GLY A 137 41.70 -32.14 -3.86
N LEU A 138 40.97 -32.28 -4.97
CA LEU A 138 41.38 -31.77 -6.29
C LEU A 138 41.11 -30.26 -6.44
N GLY A 139 40.10 -29.72 -5.76
CA GLY A 139 39.80 -28.28 -5.75
C GLY A 139 40.81 -27.45 -4.95
N ALA A 140 41.34 -28.01 -3.85
CA ALA A 140 42.32 -27.31 -3.01
C ALA A 140 43.73 -27.22 -3.65
N GLY A 141 44.09 -28.14 -4.55
CA GLY A 141 45.39 -28.14 -5.23
C GLY A 141 45.54 -27.07 -6.33
N ALA A 142 44.44 -26.63 -6.95
CA ALA A 142 44.48 -25.67 -8.04
C ALA A 142 44.61 -24.20 -7.58
N VAL A 143 44.27 -23.89 -6.33
CA VAL A 143 44.30 -22.53 -5.78
C VAL A 143 45.73 -22.10 -5.39
N LEU A 144 46.66 -23.04 -5.19
CA LEU A 144 48.03 -22.72 -4.78
C LEU A 144 49.02 -22.52 -5.94
N LEU A 145 48.61 -22.73 -7.20
CA LEU A 145 49.51 -22.64 -8.37
C LEU A 145 49.22 -21.48 -9.33
N PHE A 146 48.17 -20.69 -9.09
CA PHE A 146 47.90 -19.48 -9.85
C PHE A 146 47.65 -18.30 -8.90
N PRO A 147 48.64 -17.45 -8.58
CA PRO A 147 48.39 -16.18 -7.92
C PRO A 147 47.78 -15.22 -8.95
N GLY A 148 46.54 -15.48 -9.33
CA GLY A 148 45.70 -14.57 -10.10
C GLY A 148 45.23 -13.48 -9.16
N GLY A 149 46.06 -12.47 -8.95
CA GLY A 149 45.62 -11.19 -8.41
C GLY A 149 44.56 -10.60 -9.32
N SER A 150 43.29 -10.93 -9.05
CA SER A 150 42.18 -10.11 -9.52
C SER A 150 42.16 -8.89 -8.61
N GLU A 151 43.05 -7.93 -8.88
CA GLU A 151 42.74 -6.55 -8.55
C GLU A 151 41.37 -6.29 -9.16
N LYS A 152 40.41 -6.03 -8.28
CA LYS A 152 39.05 -5.69 -8.64
C LYS A 152 39.13 -4.34 -9.34
N ALA A 153 39.40 -4.37 -10.65
CA ALA A 153 39.44 -3.18 -11.47
C ALA A 153 38.14 -2.42 -11.21
N GLU A 154 38.25 -1.19 -10.71
CA GLU A 154 37.09 -0.33 -10.59
C GLU A 154 36.44 -0.24 -11.97
N PRO A 155 35.11 -0.46 -12.08
CA PRO A 155 34.45 -0.39 -13.37
C PRO A 155 34.65 1.01 -13.95
N VAL A 156 35.40 1.08 -15.05
CA VAL A 156 35.61 2.30 -15.81
C VAL A 156 34.28 2.69 -16.43
N ALA A 157 33.89 3.96 -16.30
CA ALA A 157 32.65 4.46 -16.91
C ALA A 157 32.71 4.31 -18.44
N SER A 158 31.57 3.97 -19.05
CA SER A 158 31.43 3.96 -20.51
C SER A 158 31.78 5.32 -21.10
N ASP A 159 32.58 5.31 -22.17
CA ASP A 159 32.88 6.47 -23.02
C ASP A 159 31.93 6.61 -24.22
N SER A 160 31.05 5.62 -24.44
CA SER A 160 30.04 5.61 -25.50
C SER A 160 28.62 5.67 -24.95
N ALA A 161 27.69 6.19 -25.75
CA ALA A 161 26.27 6.14 -25.43
C ALA A 161 25.76 4.69 -25.47
N VAL A 162 25.04 4.28 -24.43
CA VAL A 162 24.47 2.93 -24.32
C VAL A 162 23.00 2.98 -23.98
N THR A 163 22.25 1.97 -24.41
CA THR A 163 20.81 1.84 -24.16
C THR A 163 20.46 0.48 -23.60
N ALA A 164 19.44 0.40 -22.75
CA ALA A 164 18.90 -0.85 -22.24
C ALA A 164 17.38 -0.76 -22.09
N ASN A 165 16.70 -1.91 -22.14
CA ASN A 165 15.26 -2.00 -21.98
C ASN A 165 14.91 -3.11 -20.99
N GLN A 166 13.79 -2.97 -20.30
CA GLN A 166 13.24 -3.91 -19.33
C GLN A 166 11.71 -3.86 -19.41
N GLN A 167 11.04 -4.99 -19.17
CA GLN A 167 9.58 -5.09 -19.21
C GLN A 167 9.08 -5.92 -18.03
N ASP A 168 8.15 -5.35 -17.26
CA ASP A 168 7.47 -6.08 -16.19
C ASP A 168 6.37 -6.98 -16.74
N GLN A 169 6.07 -8.05 -16.00
CA GLN A 169 4.84 -8.82 -16.22
C GLN A 169 3.61 -7.96 -15.94
N ALA A 170 2.56 -8.18 -16.73
CA ALA A 170 1.28 -7.49 -16.50
C ALA A 170 0.70 -7.86 -15.12
N ARG A 171 0.22 -6.85 -14.41
CA ARG A 171 -0.46 -6.99 -13.12
C ARG A 171 -1.87 -7.54 -13.32
N PRO A 172 -2.48 -8.14 -12.28
CA PRO A 172 -3.89 -8.55 -12.31
C PRO A 172 -4.86 -7.42 -12.69
N THR A 173 -4.54 -6.17 -12.31
CA THR A 173 -5.26 -4.95 -12.68
C THR A 173 -5.18 -4.60 -14.18
N GLY A 174 -4.36 -5.30 -14.96
CA GLY A 174 -4.11 -5.02 -16.38
C GLY A 174 -3.01 -3.99 -16.60
N LEU A 175 -2.39 -3.45 -15.53
CA LEU A 175 -1.26 -2.54 -15.64
C LEU A 175 -0.02 -3.29 -16.13
N SER A 176 0.62 -2.80 -17.20
CA SER A 176 1.95 -3.21 -17.60
C SER A 176 2.92 -2.02 -17.55
N THR A 177 4.19 -2.30 -17.23
CA THR A 177 5.24 -1.28 -17.14
C THR A 177 6.42 -1.70 -17.99
N ALA A 178 6.79 -0.86 -18.96
CA ALA A 178 8.01 -0.98 -19.76
C ALA A 178 8.98 0.12 -19.35
N ARG A 179 10.28 -0.18 -19.29
CA ARG A 179 11.34 0.80 -19.05
C ARG A 179 12.37 0.73 -20.16
N SER A 180 12.76 1.87 -20.69
CA SER A 180 13.92 2.02 -21.54
C SER A 180 14.83 3.08 -20.93
N ALA A 181 16.14 2.89 -21.00
CA ALA A 181 17.10 3.87 -20.52
C ALA A 181 18.20 4.09 -21.55
N ALA A 182 18.67 5.32 -21.63
CA ALA A 182 19.82 5.74 -22.41
C ALA A 182 20.82 6.48 -21.50
N TYR A 183 22.08 6.08 -21.54
CA TYR A 183 23.18 6.77 -20.90
C TYR A 183 23.94 7.64 -21.90
N ASP A 184 24.19 8.89 -21.52
CA ASP A 184 25.04 9.82 -22.26
C ASP A 184 26.35 10.08 -21.48
N PRO A 185 27.52 9.67 -22.02
CA PRO A 185 28.81 9.88 -21.37
C PRO A 185 29.22 11.35 -21.29
N ALA A 186 28.77 12.21 -22.21
CA ALA A 186 29.14 13.63 -22.23
C ALA A 186 28.51 14.39 -21.07
N SER A 187 27.23 14.13 -20.79
CA SER A 187 26.50 14.75 -19.68
C SER A 187 26.55 13.94 -18.37
N LYS A 188 27.01 12.68 -18.42
CA LYS A 188 26.97 11.71 -17.31
C LYS A 188 25.56 11.58 -16.72
N ARG A 189 24.58 11.46 -17.64
CA ARG A 189 23.17 11.35 -17.30
C ARG A 189 22.58 10.09 -17.88
N ILE A 190 21.63 9.55 -17.15
CA ILE A 190 20.72 8.51 -17.63
C ILE A 190 19.36 9.14 -17.81
N VAL A 191 18.77 8.95 -18.99
CA VAL A 191 17.39 9.29 -19.29
C VAL A 191 16.63 7.98 -19.42
N MET A 192 15.66 7.79 -18.56
CA MET A 192 14.78 6.63 -18.54
C MET A 192 13.38 7.04 -18.97
N GLU A 193 12.79 6.31 -19.91
CA GLU A 193 11.38 6.39 -20.25
C GLU A 193 10.64 5.20 -19.65
N ILE A 194 9.56 5.48 -18.93
CA ILE A 194 8.67 4.49 -18.34
C ILE A 194 7.35 4.58 -19.07
N VAL A 195 6.92 3.47 -19.67
CA VAL A 195 5.64 3.37 -20.37
C VAL A 195 4.71 2.51 -19.52
N TYR A 196 3.65 3.13 -19.02
CA TYR A 196 2.55 2.43 -18.36
C TYR A 196 1.46 2.17 -19.38
N SER A 197 0.93 0.95 -19.45
CA SER A 197 -0.20 0.60 -20.32
C SER A 197 -1.30 -0.12 -19.53
N ALA A 198 -2.54 0.04 -19.98
CA ALA A 198 -3.71 -0.62 -19.39
C ALA A 198 -4.46 -1.44 -20.45
N GLN A 199 -5.22 -2.43 -19.98
CA GLN A 199 -5.95 -3.36 -20.85
C GLN A 199 -7.44 -3.03 -20.86
N LYS A 200 -8.23 -3.62 -19.94
CA LYS A 200 -9.70 -3.61 -20.00
C LYS A 200 -10.37 -2.39 -19.37
N SER A 201 -9.65 -1.55 -18.62
CA SER A 201 -10.18 -0.35 -17.96
C SER A 201 -9.13 0.76 -17.89
N ASP A 202 -9.63 1.99 -17.72
CA ASP A 202 -8.77 3.12 -17.35
C ASP A 202 -8.17 2.86 -15.97
N LEU A 203 -6.88 3.13 -15.83
CA LEU A 203 -6.16 3.08 -14.57
C LEU A 203 -5.72 4.48 -14.16
N SER A 204 -5.86 4.78 -12.87
CA SER A 204 -5.40 6.02 -12.27
C SER A 204 -4.92 5.79 -10.84
N GLY A 205 -4.80 6.86 -10.08
CA GLY A 205 -4.15 6.84 -8.76
C GLY A 205 -2.63 6.92 -8.86
N GLU A 206 -1.98 6.77 -7.72
CA GLU A 206 -0.54 6.92 -7.61
C GLU A 206 0.19 5.64 -8.02
N LEU A 207 1.38 5.79 -8.59
CA LEU A 207 2.30 4.70 -8.90
C LEU A 207 3.60 4.86 -8.13
N LEU A 208 4.18 3.75 -7.71
CA LEU A 208 5.51 3.67 -7.12
C LEU A 208 6.53 3.32 -8.20
N GLU A 209 7.65 4.05 -8.20
CA GLU A 209 8.85 3.68 -8.94
C GLU A 209 10.07 3.73 -8.01
N VAL A 210 10.89 2.69 -8.01
CA VAL A 210 12.10 2.60 -7.19
C VAL A 210 13.31 2.64 -8.11
N LEU A 211 14.16 3.66 -7.93
CA LEU A 211 15.39 3.87 -8.70
C LEU A 211 16.60 3.78 -7.75
N PRO A 212 17.26 2.62 -7.69
CA PRO A 212 18.45 2.41 -6.87
C PRO A 212 19.57 3.38 -7.24
N ALA A 213 20.45 3.62 -6.26
CA ALA A 213 21.62 4.43 -6.46
C ALA A 213 22.68 3.71 -7.31
N LEU A 214 23.26 4.44 -8.26
CA LEU A 214 24.34 3.94 -9.10
C LEU A 214 25.67 4.12 -8.38
N GLY A 215 26.25 3.03 -7.87
CA GLY A 215 27.58 3.01 -7.24
C GLY A 215 27.72 3.75 -5.90
N THR A 216 26.69 4.48 -5.45
CA THR A 216 26.67 5.15 -4.14
C THR A 216 25.56 4.58 -3.26
N LYS A 217 25.55 4.95 -1.97
CA LYS A 217 24.48 4.56 -1.04
C LYS A 217 23.34 5.59 -0.95
N THR A 218 23.44 6.70 -1.69
CA THR A 218 22.49 7.83 -1.58
C THR A 218 21.56 7.84 -2.78
N CYS A 219 20.26 7.98 -2.53
CA CYS A 219 19.27 8.01 -3.61
C CYS A 219 19.53 9.18 -4.57
N PRO A 220 19.56 8.94 -5.89
CA PRO A 220 19.91 9.97 -6.86
C PRO A 220 18.85 11.08 -6.86
N PRO A 221 19.22 12.35 -7.12
CA PRO A 221 18.24 13.35 -7.49
C PRO A 221 17.70 13.00 -8.88
N VAL A 222 16.37 12.92 -9.01
CA VAL A 222 15.70 12.54 -10.27
C VAL A 222 14.78 13.66 -10.68
N ALA A 223 14.96 14.14 -11.91
CA ALA A 223 14.05 15.06 -12.56
C ALA A 223 13.00 14.26 -13.34
N TRP A 224 11.73 14.59 -13.13
CA TRP A 224 10.60 13.87 -13.72
C TRP A 224 9.84 14.77 -14.71
N THR A 225 9.34 14.17 -15.79
CA THR A 225 8.43 14.81 -16.74
C THR A 225 7.32 13.84 -17.12
N GLY A 226 6.10 14.35 -17.35
CA GLY A 226 4.93 13.52 -17.64
C GLY A 226 4.22 12.95 -16.41
N ALA A 227 4.66 13.29 -15.19
CA ALA A 227 4.00 12.97 -13.93
C ALA A 227 4.42 13.94 -12.82
N THR A 228 3.60 14.07 -11.77
CA THR A 228 3.96 14.78 -10.55
C THR A 228 4.67 13.82 -9.60
N ALA A 229 6.00 13.92 -9.50
CA ALA A 229 6.80 12.99 -8.72
C ALA A 229 7.25 13.59 -7.38
N THR A 230 7.11 12.83 -6.30
CA THR A 230 7.63 13.19 -4.97
C THR A 230 8.37 12.00 -4.35
N ARG A 231 9.24 12.27 -3.37
CA ARG A 231 9.88 11.18 -2.60
C ARG A 231 8.81 10.34 -1.91
N HIS A 232 8.94 9.02 -2.02
CA HIS A 232 8.11 8.09 -1.27
C HIS A 232 8.35 8.27 0.23
N ALA A 233 7.28 8.21 1.02
CA ALA A 233 7.32 8.33 2.47
C ALA A 233 6.56 7.17 3.13
N ALA A 234 7.24 6.47 4.05
CA ALA A 234 6.64 5.36 4.77
C ALA A 234 5.49 5.80 5.69
N SER A 235 5.54 7.03 6.20
CA SER A 235 4.52 7.59 7.09
C SER A 235 3.14 7.73 6.45
N THR A 236 3.05 7.80 5.13
CA THR A 236 1.77 7.95 4.41
C THR A 236 1.26 6.63 3.83
N THR A 237 2.15 5.70 3.51
CA THR A 237 1.81 4.46 2.79
C THR A 237 1.90 3.21 3.66
N GLY A 238 2.57 3.29 4.82
CA GLY A 238 2.92 2.13 5.64
C GLY A 238 3.96 1.20 5.00
N MET A 239 4.59 1.63 3.90
CA MET A 239 5.57 0.85 3.15
C MET A 239 6.96 1.47 3.32
N THR A 240 7.98 0.66 3.60
CA THR A 240 9.35 1.17 3.73
C THR A 240 10.12 0.87 2.45
N VAL A 241 10.34 1.90 1.64
CA VAL A 241 11.06 1.78 0.37
C VAL A 241 12.19 2.79 0.32
N SER A 242 13.43 2.30 0.22
CA SER A 242 14.59 3.13 -0.05
C SER A 242 14.59 3.56 -1.51
N CYS A 243 14.89 4.83 -1.78
CA CYS A 243 14.92 5.38 -3.14
C CYS A 243 13.61 5.12 -3.91
N GLY A 244 12.47 5.29 -3.25
CA GLY A 244 11.16 5.28 -3.89
C GLY A 244 10.70 6.67 -4.31
N TRP A 245 9.96 6.74 -5.41
CA TRP A 245 9.23 7.90 -5.88
C TRP A 245 7.75 7.56 -6.03
N ARG A 246 6.90 8.44 -5.51
CA ARG A 246 5.46 8.43 -5.72
C ARG A 246 5.16 9.31 -6.92
N LEU A 247 4.62 8.70 -7.98
CA LEU A 247 4.18 9.34 -9.20
C LEU A 247 2.67 9.55 -9.11
N ALA A 248 2.25 10.80 -9.01
CA ALA A 248 0.85 11.22 -9.07
C ALA A 248 0.52 11.76 -10.46
N ASP A 249 -0.78 11.94 -10.72
CA ASP A 249 -1.34 12.44 -11.98
C ASP A 249 -1.06 11.56 -13.21
N VAL A 250 -0.69 10.29 -12.98
CA VAL A 250 -0.55 9.31 -14.06
C VAL A 250 -1.91 8.69 -14.35
N ARG A 251 -2.49 9.05 -15.49
CA ARG A 251 -3.69 8.39 -16.02
C ARG A 251 -3.30 7.50 -17.18
N VAL A 252 -3.73 6.24 -17.15
CA VAL A 252 -3.44 5.26 -18.20
C VAL A 252 -4.79 4.84 -18.81
N PRO A 253 -5.11 5.33 -20.02
CA PRO A 253 -6.37 4.98 -20.67
C PRO A 253 -6.45 3.48 -20.98
N ARG A 254 -7.67 2.95 -20.98
CA ARG A 254 -8.03 1.62 -21.48
C ARG A 254 -7.44 1.41 -22.88
N ASP A 255 -6.84 0.24 -23.10
CA ASP A 255 -6.18 -0.14 -24.35
C ASP A 255 -5.14 0.92 -24.82
N GLY A 256 -4.62 1.70 -23.89
CA GLY A 256 -3.75 2.86 -24.12
C GLY A 256 -2.48 2.82 -23.28
N ARG A 257 -1.66 3.87 -23.46
CA ARG A 257 -0.37 4.01 -22.78
C ARG A 257 -0.05 5.45 -22.41
N THR A 258 0.71 5.60 -21.34
CA THR A 258 1.21 6.88 -20.84
C THR A 258 2.70 6.78 -20.56
N THR A 259 3.46 7.77 -21.03
CA THR A 259 4.91 7.80 -20.89
C THR A 259 5.34 8.84 -19.85
N VAL A 260 6.14 8.40 -18.88
CA VAL A 260 6.79 9.24 -17.89
C VAL A 260 8.30 9.18 -18.13
N LYS A 261 9.01 10.31 -18.07
CA LYS A 261 10.48 10.31 -18.20
C LYS A 261 11.14 10.71 -16.90
N ALA A 262 12.19 9.98 -16.54
CA ALA A 262 13.05 10.23 -15.41
C ALA A 262 14.47 10.54 -15.91
N SER A 263 15.10 11.58 -15.38
CA SER A 263 16.49 11.91 -15.69
C SER A 263 17.30 12.04 -14.43
N LEU A 264 18.40 11.29 -14.34
CA LEU A 264 19.23 11.19 -13.16
C LEU A 264 20.72 11.26 -13.51
N PRO A 265 21.56 11.83 -12.62
CA PRO A 265 23.00 11.74 -12.77
C PRO A 265 23.48 10.32 -12.45
N GLY A 266 24.50 9.87 -13.16
CA GLY A 266 25.11 8.56 -12.91
C GLY A 266 26.07 8.16 -14.01
N THR A 267 26.84 7.12 -13.74
CA THR A 267 27.77 6.51 -14.70
C THR A 267 27.53 5.01 -14.71
N VAL A 268 27.56 4.41 -15.90
CA VAL A 268 27.47 2.96 -16.10
C VAL A 268 28.70 2.49 -16.85
N ALA A 269 29.12 1.25 -16.60
CA ALA A 269 30.32 0.69 -17.25
C ALA A 269 30.06 0.32 -18.71
N ASP A 270 28.88 -0.21 -19.00
CA ASP A 270 28.44 -0.67 -20.33
C ASP A 270 26.91 -0.85 -20.38
N ALA A 271 26.39 -1.34 -21.52
CA ALA A 271 24.97 -1.63 -21.70
C ALA A 271 24.45 -2.74 -20.76
N ALA A 272 25.29 -3.71 -20.38
CA ALA A 272 24.91 -4.79 -19.48
C ALA A 272 24.72 -4.26 -18.04
N ALA A 273 25.60 -3.36 -17.60
CA ALA A 273 25.47 -2.67 -16.32
C ALA A 273 24.20 -1.78 -16.27
N LEU A 274 23.87 -1.08 -17.37
CA LEU A 274 22.64 -0.30 -17.46
C LEU A 274 21.39 -1.19 -17.41
N HIS A 275 21.41 -2.33 -18.10
CA HIS A 275 20.32 -3.30 -18.06
C HIS A 275 20.16 -3.91 -16.66
N ALA A 276 21.25 -4.31 -16.01
CA ALA A 276 21.23 -4.83 -14.65
C ALA A 276 20.65 -3.81 -13.65
N TRP A 277 20.96 -2.52 -13.82
CA TRP A 277 20.36 -1.46 -13.01
C TRP A 277 18.85 -1.31 -13.25
N LEU A 278 18.38 -1.41 -14.50
CA LEU A 278 16.93 -1.43 -14.80
C LEU A 278 16.23 -2.64 -14.17
N ASP A 279 16.85 -3.81 -14.21
CA ASP A 279 16.33 -5.03 -13.57
C ASP A 279 16.28 -4.89 -12.05
N GLU A 280 17.29 -4.25 -11.43
CA GLU A 280 17.31 -3.94 -10.01
C GLU A 280 16.17 -2.97 -9.63
N ALA A 281 15.98 -1.91 -10.41
CA ALA A 281 14.89 -0.94 -10.22
C ALA A 281 13.52 -1.61 -10.32
N ALA A 282 13.31 -2.44 -11.35
CA ALA A 282 12.10 -3.22 -11.54
C ALA A 282 11.87 -4.21 -10.39
N THR A 283 12.90 -4.95 -10.00
CA THR A 283 12.83 -5.92 -8.89
C THR A 283 12.51 -5.25 -7.56
N ALA A 284 13.15 -4.11 -7.26
CA ALA A 284 12.91 -3.35 -6.05
C ALA A 284 11.47 -2.81 -6.01
N THR A 285 10.99 -2.26 -7.13
CA THR A 285 9.59 -1.81 -7.26
C THR A 285 8.61 -2.97 -7.09
N ASN A 286 8.85 -4.10 -7.77
CA ASN A 286 8.03 -5.30 -7.72
C ASN A 286 7.96 -5.92 -6.31
N THR A 287 9.07 -5.92 -5.60
CA THR A 287 9.19 -6.39 -4.21
C THR A 287 8.37 -5.51 -3.28
N ALA A 288 8.53 -4.19 -3.38
CA ALA A 288 7.81 -3.23 -2.54
C ALA A 288 6.29 -3.33 -2.71
N VAL A 289 5.79 -3.36 -3.94
CA VAL A 289 4.34 -3.41 -4.20
C VAL A 289 3.74 -4.80 -3.92
N SER A 290 4.56 -5.85 -3.88
CA SER A 290 4.09 -7.22 -3.56
C SER A 290 4.31 -7.62 -2.11
N ASP A 291 4.78 -6.71 -1.24
CA ASP A 291 5.07 -7.01 0.17
C ASP A 291 3.79 -7.32 0.95
N PRO A 292 3.64 -8.54 1.51
CA PRO A 292 2.48 -8.93 2.32
C PRO A 292 2.42 -8.25 3.70
N GLN A 293 3.50 -7.62 4.16
CA GLN A 293 3.51 -6.90 5.44
C GLN A 293 2.84 -5.52 5.35
N VAL A 294 2.68 -4.98 4.14
CA VAL A 294 2.06 -3.66 3.92
C VAL A 294 0.54 -3.80 3.94
N ARG A 295 -0.10 -3.20 4.95
CA ARG A 295 -1.56 -3.22 5.12
C ARG A 295 -2.30 -2.03 4.53
N GLY A 296 -1.59 -1.01 4.05
CA GLY A 296 -2.21 0.17 3.42
C GLY A 296 -2.79 -0.12 2.03
N THR A 297 -3.55 0.82 1.50
CA THR A 297 -4.21 0.76 0.17
C THR A 297 -3.44 1.51 -0.93
N ALA A 298 -2.26 2.05 -0.60
CA ALA A 298 -1.43 2.80 -1.54
C ALA A 298 -1.10 1.98 -2.80
N TYR A 299 -0.91 2.69 -3.93
CA TYR A 299 -0.51 2.12 -5.22
C TYR A 299 -1.43 1.01 -5.74
N PRO A 300 -2.76 1.23 -5.79
CA PRO A 300 -3.71 0.16 -6.01
C PRO A 300 -3.57 -0.54 -7.36
N ALA A 301 -3.31 0.23 -8.42
CA ALA A 301 -3.07 -0.31 -9.76
C ALA A 301 -1.87 -1.27 -9.82
N GLN A 302 -0.89 -1.16 -8.91
CA GLN A 302 0.26 -2.06 -8.83
C GLN A 302 0.10 -3.18 -7.81
N ARG A 303 -0.66 -2.94 -6.72
CA ARG A 303 -0.71 -3.82 -5.56
C ARG A 303 -1.88 -4.80 -5.56
N LEU A 304 -3.01 -4.41 -6.12
CA LEU A 304 -4.22 -5.22 -6.04
C LEU A 304 -4.03 -6.56 -6.74
N LYS A 305 -4.28 -7.66 -6.01
CA LYS A 305 -4.10 -9.03 -6.50
C LYS A 305 -5.40 -9.64 -7.01
N GLY A 306 -6.53 -9.22 -6.46
CA GLY A 306 -7.83 -9.77 -6.78
C GLY A 306 -8.94 -8.98 -6.13
N ILE A 307 -10.17 -9.45 -6.36
CA ILE A 307 -11.38 -8.90 -5.75
C ILE A 307 -12.21 -10.09 -5.26
N SER A 308 -12.61 -10.06 -3.99
CA SER A 308 -13.52 -11.04 -3.42
C SER A 308 -14.95 -10.53 -3.54
N VAL A 309 -15.81 -11.36 -4.12
CA VAL A 309 -17.25 -11.06 -4.26
C VAL A 309 -17.98 -11.75 -3.11
N THR A 310 -18.56 -10.98 -2.22
CA THR A 310 -19.23 -11.51 -1.01
C THR A 310 -20.72 -11.27 -1.09
N THR A 311 -21.50 -12.29 -0.72
CA THR A 311 -22.95 -12.25 -0.58
C THR A 311 -23.37 -12.80 0.78
N PRO A 312 -24.56 -12.45 1.29
CA PRO A 312 -25.14 -13.15 2.44
C PRO A 312 -25.32 -14.63 2.12
N ALA A 313 -25.10 -15.51 3.10
CA ALA A 313 -25.29 -16.96 2.92
C ALA A 313 -26.74 -17.35 2.59
N ARG A 314 -27.71 -16.50 3.00
CA ARG A 314 -29.13 -16.64 2.69
C ARG A 314 -29.71 -15.30 2.29
N THR A 315 -30.54 -15.30 1.26
CA THR A 315 -31.35 -14.15 0.85
C THR A 315 -32.80 -14.58 0.67
N VAL A 316 -33.74 -13.67 0.89
CA VAL A 316 -35.16 -13.94 0.72
C VAL A 316 -35.55 -13.75 -0.75
N SER A 317 -36.45 -14.59 -1.27
CA SER A 317 -37.01 -14.39 -2.61
C SER A 317 -37.73 -13.04 -2.73
N GLN A 318 -37.72 -12.49 -3.94
CA GLN A 318 -38.28 -11.17 -4.26
C GLN A 318 -37.63 -10.01 -3.49
N SER A 319 -36.34 -10.13 -3.15
CA SER A 319 -35.57 -9.06 -2.49
C SER A 319 -34.26 -8.76 -3.24
N PRO A 320 -33.74 -7.51 -3.19
CA PRO A 320 -32.42 -7.20 -3.68
C PRO A 320 -31.37 -8.05 -2.97
N LEU A 321 -30.48 -8.69 -3.73
CA LEU A 321 -29.35 -9.44 -3.20
C LEU A 321 -28.22 -8.46 -2.86
N PRO A 322 -27.84 -8.32 -1.58
CA PRO A 322 -26.69 -7.52 -1.21
C PRO A 322 -25.41 -8.16 -1.74
N ILE A 323 -24.58 -7.37 -2.44
CA ILE A 323 -23.27 -7.83 -2.95
C ILE A 323 -22.21 -6.84 -2.49
N THR A 324 -21.11 -7.34 -1.94
CA THR A 324 -19.96 -6.52 -1.55
C THR A 324 -18.72 -6.95 -2.32
N LEU A 325 -18.06 -6.00 -2.97
CA LEU A 325 -16.78 -6.19 -3.63
C LEU A 325 -15.64 -5.76 -2.70
N LEU A 326 -14.81 -6.71 -2.27
CA LEU A 326 -13.70 -6.47 -1.35
C LEU A 326 -12.36 -6.57 -2.08
N PRO A 327 -11.43 -5.62 -1.91
CA PRO A 327 -10.12 -5.72 -2.53
C PRO A 327 -9.28 -6.81 -1.85
N VAL A 328 -8.50 -7.54 -2.64
CA VAL A 328 -7.53 -8.54 -2.15
C VAL A 328 -6.12 -8.02 -2.40
N TRP A 329 -5.43 -7.73 -1.31
CA TRP A 329 -4.04 -7.24 -1.30
C TRP A 329 -3.06 -8.40 -1.10
N PRO A 330 -1.74 -8.17 -1.24
CA PRO A 330 -0.72 -9.14 -0.81
C PRO A 330 -0.87 -9.55 0.67
N SER A 331 -1.40 -8.67 1.51
CA SER A 331 -1.69 -8.92 2.93
C SER A 331 -3.00 -9.69 3.18
N GLY A 332 -3.78 -9.99 2.15
CA GLY A 332 -5.10 -10.62 2.23
C GLY A 332 -6.27 -9.70 1.86
N THR A 333 -7.49 -10.21 2.05
CA THR A 333 -8.73 -9.46 1.79
C THR A 333 -8.92 -8.34 2.79
N ASP A 334 -9.23 -7.14 2.30
CA ASP A 334 -9.60 -6.00 3.13
C ASP A 334 -11.12 -5.91 3.27
N THR A 335 -11.62 -6.24 4.46
CA THR A 335 -13.05 -6.19 4.78
C THR A 335 -13.52 -4.83 5.29
N LEU A 336 -12.59 -3.89 5.53
CA LEU A 336 -12.89 -2.58 6.10
C LEU A 336 -13.12 -1.53 5.01
N ASN A 337 -12.45 -1.67 3.86
CA ASN A 337 -12.54 -0.73 2.74
C ASN A 337 -13.09 -1.44 1.49
N PRO A 338 -14.42 -1.68 1.40
CA PRO A 338 -15.02 -2.26 0.21
C PRO A 338 -14.84 -1.36 -1.01
N LEU A 339 -14.62 -1.98 -2.18
CA LEU A 339 -14.59 -1.29 -3.46
C LEU A 339 -15.96 -0.73 -3.83
N TYR A 340 -16.99 -1.53 -3.56
CA TYR A 340 -18.36 -1.28 -3.97
C TYR A 340 -19.32 -2.15 -3.16
N GLN A 341 -20.53 -1.64 -2.94
CA GLN A 341 -21.64 -2.37 -2.36
C GLN A 341 -22.86 -2.18 -3.27
N SER A 342 -23.57 -3.27 -3.54
CA SER A 342 -24.82 -3.27 -4.32
C SER A 342 -25.99 -3.69 -3.41
N PRO A 343 -27.15 -3.01 -3.50
CA PRO A 343 -27.38 -1.76 -4.23
C PRO A 343 -26.48 -0.62 -3.74
N SER A 344 -26.08 0.29 -4.64
CA SER A 344 -25.16 1.37 -4.28
C SER A 344 -25.81 2.39 -3.36
N ALA A 345 -25.03 2.87 -2.39
CA ALA A 345 -25.39 3.96 -1.50
C ALA A 345 -24.30 5.04 -1.59
N GLY A 346 -24.43 5.92 -2.57
CA GLY A 346 -23.50 7.04 -2.79
C GLY A 346 -22.49 6.80 -3.90
N SER A 347 -21.41 7.58 -3.88
CA SER A 347 -20.36 7.53 -4.91
C SER A 347 -19.48 6.28 -4.78
N PRO A 348 -18.93 5.76 -5.90
CA PRO A 348 -17.97 4.67 -5.86
C PRO A 348 -16.72 5.06 -5.07
N SER A 349 -16.06 4.05 -4.48
CA SER A 349 -14.79 4.28 -3.78
C SER A 349 -13.73 4.84 -4.74
N GLN A 350 -12.85 5.71 -4.23
CA GLN A 350 -11.70 6.18 -5.01
C GLN A 350 -10.86 5.01 -5.52
N LEU A 351 -10.77 3.94 -4.72
CA LEU A 351 -10.06 2.73 -5.12
C LEU A 351 -10.67 2.07 -6.36
N LEU A 352 -12.01 1.98 -6.44
CA LEU A 352 -12.71 1.50 -7.64
C LEU A 352 -12.49 2.44 -8.83
N GLN A 353 -12.46 3.76 -8.58
CA GLN A 353 -12.11 4.74 -9.61
C GLN A 353 -10.71 4.51 -10.18
N ASP A 354 -9.74 4.22 -9.31
CA ASP A 354 -8.34 4.01 -9.68
C ASP A 354 -8.10 2.75 -10.51
N ILE A 355 -8.84 1.67 -10.27
CA ILE A 355 -8.63 0.37 -10.93
C ILE A 355 -9.61 0.04 -12.06
N ALA A 356 -10.77 0.70 -12.09
CA ALA A 356 -11.86 0.36 -13.01
C ALA A 356 -12.53 1.60 -13.64
N GLY A 357 -12.08 2.82 -13.33
CA GLY A 357 -12.73 4.04 -13.80
C GLY A 357 -14.13 4.25 -13.20
N GLY A 358 -14.42 3.63 -12.06
CA GLY A 358 -15.71 3.69 -11.36
C GLY A 358 -16.62 2.52 -11.71
N GLU A 359 -17.93 2.73 -11.65
CA GLU A 359 -18.94 1.66 -11.83
C GLU A 359 -19.13 1.24 -13.30
N SER A 360 -18.67 2.03 -14.26
CA SER A 360 -18.88 1.75 -15.70
C SER A 360 -18.27 0.42 -16.16
N ASN A 361 -17.23 -0.06 -15.47
CA ASN A 361 -16.58 -1.34 -15.73
C ASN A 361 -16.86 -2.38 -14.63
N VAL A 362 -17.97 -2.24 -13.90
CA VAL A 362 -18.48 -3.24 -12.95
C VAL A 362 -19.72 -3.91 -13.55
N ARG A 363 -19.74 -5.24 -13.63
CA ARG A 363 -20.91 -6.00 -14.09
C ARG A 363 -21.12 -7.24 -13.25
N PHE A 364 -22.35 -7.45 -12.81
CA PHE A 364 -22.79 -8.73 -12.27
C PHE A 364 -23.50 -9.56 -13.35
N SER A 365 -23.43 -10.88 -13.20
CA SER A 365 -24.05 -11.82 -14.13
C SER A 365 -24.63 -13.02 -13.38
N ASP A 366 -25.77 -13.49 -13.87
CA ASP A 366 -26.46 -14.67 -13.35
C ASP A 366 -25.72 -15.95 -13.77
N SER A 367 -25.44 -16.80 -12.79
CA SER A 367 -24.95 -18.18 -12.99
C SER A 367 -25.76 -19.20 -12.17
N CYS A 368 -27.00 -18.85 -11.81
CA CYS A 368 -27.89 -19.61 -10.94
C CYS A 368 -29.16 -20.08 -11.64
N GLY A 369 -29.11 -20.21 -12.97
CA GLY A 369 -30.20 -20.79 -13.76
C GLY A 369 -31.51 -19.99 -13.70
N GLY A 370 -31.45 -18.66 -13.62
CA GLY A 370 -32.62 -17.79 -13.54
C GLY A 370 -33.18 -17.59 -12.12
N ALA A 371 -32.51 -18.10 -11.09
CA ALA A 371 -32.90 -17.86 -9.70
C ALA A 371 -32.67 -16.40 -9.26
N VAL A 372 -31.85 -15.66 -9.98
CA VAL A 372 -31.56 -14.24 -9.77
C VAL A 372 -31.69 -13.49 -11.08
N ALA A 373 -32.10 -12.22 -11.02
CA ALA A 373 -32.09 -11.31 -12.15
C ALA A 373 -31.12 -10.16 -11.92
N VAL A 374 -30.43 -9.76 -12.98
CA VAL A 374 -29.53 -8.60 -12.99
C VAL A 374 -30.30 -7.39 -13.55
N SER A 375 -30.13 -6.21 -12.95
CA SER A 375 -30.68 -4.97 -13.49
C SER A 375 -30.06 -4.59 -14.84
N SER A 376 -30.73 -3.71 -15.59
CA SER A 376 -30.28 -3.26 -16.91
C SER A 376 -28.92 -2.54 -16.90
N ASP A 377 -28.57 -1.89 -15.80
CA ASP A 377 -27.27 -1.26 -15.59
C ASP A 377 -26.16 -2.27 -15.22
N GLY A 378 -26.52 -3.53 -14.92
CA GLY A 378 -25.58 -4.57 -14.54
C GLY A 378 -25.04 -4.44 -13.12
N LEU A 379 -25.58 -3.53 -12.29
CA LEU A 379 -25.00 -3.14 -11.00
C LEU A 379 -25.79 -3.62 -9.78
N THR A 380 -27.00 -4.15 -9.98
CA THR A 380 -27.81 -4.73 -8.91
C THR A 380 -28.35 -6.09 -9.31
N MET A 381 -28.64 -6.92 -8.30
CA MET A 381 -29.25 -8.22 -8.50
C MET A 381 -30.44 -8.40 -7.58
N THR A 382 -31.47 -9.09 -8.05
CA THR A 382 -32.67 -9.42 -7.29
C THR A 382 -32.84 -10.93 -7.25
N ALA A 383 -33.06 -11.48 -6.06
CA ALA A 383 -33.40 -12.89 -5.90
C ALA A 383 -34.85 -13.14 -6.33
N LEU A 384 -35.09 -14.08 -7.25
CA LEU A 384 -36.42 -14.34 -7.82
C LEU A 384 -37.00 -15.67 -7.35
N SER A 385 -36.24 -16.74 -7.49
CA SER A 385 -36.71 -18.12 -7.28
C SER A 385 -35.86 -18.82 -6.22
N ILE A 386 -36.49 -19.73 -5.48
CA ILE A 386 -35.84 -20.52 -4.42
C ILE A 386 -34.76 -21.40 -5.04
N THR A 387 -33.56 -21.38 -4.46
CA THR A 387 -32.46 -22.27 -4.84
C THR A 387 -31.61 -22.61 -3.61
N PRO A 388 -31.24 -23.88 -3.41
CA PRO A 388 -30.45 -24.29 -2.24
C PRO A 388 -28.99 -23.82 -2.30
N GLU A 389 -28.43 -23.64 -3.50
CA GLU A 389 -27.08 -23.15 -3.69
C GLU A 389 -26.96 -22.39 -5.01
N CYS A 390 -26.26 -21.26 -4.97
CA CYS A 390 -26.08 -20.33 -6.07
C CYS A 390 -24.76 -19.58 -5.89
N ARG A 391 -24.07 -19.33 -7.00
CA ARG A 391 -22.91 -18.44 -7.09
C ARG A 391 -23.17 -17.48 -8.22
N LEU A 392 -22.90 -16.20 -8.02
CA LEU A 392 -22.95 -15.21 -9.10
C LEU A 392 -21.54 -14.94 -9.63
N ARG A 393 -21.48 -14.45 -10.87
CA ARG A 393 -20.23 -14.01 -11.50
C ARG A 393 -20.17 -12.49 -11.54
N ALA A 394 -18.98 -11.94 -11.42
CA ALA A 394 -18.74 -10.51 -11.54
C ALA A 394 -17.52 -10.21 -12.41
N SER A 395 -17.53 -9.04 -13.03
CA SER A 395 -16.35 -8.43 -13.62
C SER A 395 -16.16 -7.01 -13.09
N VAL A 396 -14.90 -6.64 -12.84
CA VAL A 396 -14.49 -5.33 -12.32
C VAL A 396 -13.18 -4.94 -13.01
N GLY A 397 -13.24 -3.97 -13.92
CA GLY A 397 -12.08 -3.55 -14.70
C GLY A 397 -11.41 -4.74 -15.42
N ASN A 398 -10.14 -5.03 -15.08
CA ASN A 398 -9.42 -6.17 -15.66
C ASN A 398 -9.74 -7.54 -15.02
N PHE A 399 -10.41 -7.58 -13.88
CA PHE A 399 -10.81 -8.82 -13.20
C PHE A 399 -12.14 -9.33 -13.79
N THR A 400 -12.10 -10.30 -14.71
CA THR A 400 -13.30 -10.70 -15.49
C THR A 400 -14.00 -11.97 -15.04
N ASP A 401 -13.36 -12.80 -14.24
CA ASP A 401 -13.84 -14.15 -13.91
C ASP A 401 -13.98 -14.30 -12.38
N LEU A 402 -14.60 -13.30 -11.74
CA LEU A 402 -14.83 -13.31 -10.30
C LEU A 402 -16.08 -14.12 -9.98
N GLU A 403 -16.03 -14.89 -8.89
CA GLU A 403 -17.17 -15.65 -8.39
C GLU A 403 -17.46 -15.29 -6.94
N SER A 404 -18.75 -15.31 -6.57
CA SER A 404 -19.15 -15.07 -5.19
C SER A 404 -18.94 -16.27 -4.29
N THR A 405 -18.98 -16.00 -2.98
CA THR A 405 -19.34 -17.00 -1.98
C THR A 405 -20.68 -17.65 -2.34
N PRO A 406 -20.86 -18.96 -2.08
CA PRO A 406 -22.12 -19.64 -2.32
C PRO A 406 -23.21 -19.10 -1.38
N PHE A 407 -24.43 -18.99 -1.88
CA PHE A 407 -25.59 -18.58 -1.10
C PHE A 407 -26.85 -19.32 -1.52
N SER A 408 -27.90 -19.23 -0.70
CA SER A 408 -29.21 -19.81 -0.97
C SER A 408 -30.29 -18.72 -1.04
N VAL A 409 -31.32 -18.97 -1.87
CA VAL A 409 -32.53 -18.14 -1.91
C VAL A 409 -33.64 -18.90 -1.23
N THR A 410 -34.24 -18.33 -0.19
CA THR A 410 -35.28 -18.96 0.63
C THR A 410 -36.60 -18.19 0.58
N THR A 411 -37.66 -18.80 1.10
CA THR A 411 -38.92 -18.09 1.38
C THR A 411 -38.77 -17.10 2.52
N ARG A 412 -39.74 -16.19 2.61
CA ARG A 412 -39.94 -15.33 3.77
C ARG A 412 -40.68 -16.18 4.81
N ASP A 413 -39.93 -16.78 5.73
CA ASP A 413 -40.49 -17.56 6.83
C ASP A 413 -41.02 -16.67 7.95
#